data_AF-A0A1V4WIN7-F1
#
_entry.id   AF-A0A1V4WIN7-F1
#
_cell.length_a   1.000
_cell.length_b   1.000
_cell.length_c   1.000
_cell.angle_alpha   90.00
_cell.angle_beta   90.00
_cell.angle_gamma   90.00
#
_symmetry.space_group_name_H-M   'P 1'
#
loop_
_entity.id
_entity.type
_entity.pdbx_description
1 polymer ?
#
loop_
_entity_poly.entity_id
_entity_poly.type
_entity_poly.pdbx_seq_one_letter_code
_entity_poly.pdbx_strand_id
1 'polypeptide(L)'
;MTHHMPYLLGLSAHRAYQTYPHQITMILYTIMNVLPVRAHVLSDLGNRPLTSGVGIHLKTLPRIEIVGCCRKDARLCFPVSDGGRRVYSKERFSPETVRQNESIPWQKCRIHFGGAWRDIRYKKVGNVLWQRGAGRRFLRLLVVAPQPYRTSVNARRNHHDQAYLLSTDLKSEPETVLQCYFDRWQIEVNHREQKDTIGVGNAQVWSSKSVPRQPAFAVAGYSLLLLAGLKEFGPGRTHDFVPLPKWRKKTNRPSALDLMTQLRKEINEAPITDILNRTIAKNMVAYAYA
;
A
#
# COMPACT_ATOMS: atom_id res chain seq x y z
N MET A 1 2.27 -25.88 -7.35
CA MET A 1 1.81 -24.65 -8.04
C MET A 1 2.02 -23.48 -7.11
N THR A 2 3.16 -22.79 -7.25
CA THR A 2 3.57 -21.65 -6.42
C THR A 2 2.80 -20.41 -6.84
N HIS A 3 1.78 -20.03 -6.08
CA HIS A 3 1.17 -18.70 -6.21
C HIS A 3 2.20 -17.65 -5.78
N HIS A 4 2.78 -16.95 -6.76
CA HIS A 4 3.52 -15.72 -6.51
C HIS A 4 2.54 -14.65 -6.02
N MET A 5 2.40 -14.50 -4.71
CA MET A 5 1.77 -13.33 -4.10
C MET A 5 2.73 -12.14 -4.24
N PRO A 6 2.39 -11.08 -4.98
CA PRO A 6 3.19 -9.87 -4.98
C PRO A 6 3.09 -9.19 -3.62
N TYR A 7 4.24 -8.76 -3.08
CA TYR A 7 4.28 -7.99 -1.84
C TYR A 7 3.78 -6.57 -2.10
N LEU A 8 2.81 -6.17 -1.30
CA LEU A 8 2.15 -4.87 -1.35
C LEU A 8 2.84 -3.86 -0.44
N LEU A 9 3.33 -2.77 -1.03
CA LEU A 9 3.91 -1.65 -0.28
C LEU A 9 3.15 -0.38 -0.63
N GLY A 10 2.32 0.07 0.32
CA GLY A 10 1.65 1.37 0.23
C GLY A 10 2.59 2.50 0.61
N LEU A 11 2.55 3.61 -0.13
CA LEU A 11 3.12 4.88 0.30
C LEU A 11 1.96 5.89 0.41
N SER A 12 1.75 6.46 1.60
CA SER A 12 0.71 7.46 1.86
C SER A 12 1.35 8.76 2.31
N ALA A 13 1.06 9.85 1.60
CA ALA A 13 1.50 11.20 1.94
C ALA A 13 0.40 11.92 2.76
N HIS A 14 0.49 11.86 4.09
CA HIS A 14 -0.37 12.66 4.97
C HIS A 14 0.24 14.05 5.22
N ARG A 15 -0.63 15.06 5.42
CA ARG A 15 -0.32 16.51 5.55
C ARG A 15 0.83 16.91 6.50
N ALA A 16 1.23 16.06 7.45
CA ALA A 16 2.33 16.33 8.39
C ALA A 16 3.70 15.83 7.90
N TYR A 17 3.73 15.00 6.85
CA TYR A 17 4.93 14.49 6.22
C TYR A 17 4.81 14.69 4.71
N GLN A 18 5.16 15.89 4.24
CA GLN A 18 5.47 16.07 2.81
C GLN A 18 6.65 15.16 2.48
N THR A 19 6.36 13.94 2.02
CA THR A 19 7.38 13.05 1.48
C THR A 19 7.79 13.66 0.15
N TYR A 20 8.88 14.43 0.17
CA TYR A 20 9.44 15.00 -1.03
C TYR A 20 9.73 13.86 -2.05
N PRO A 21 9.66 14.11 -3.37
CA PRO A 21 9.90 13.09 -4.40
C PRO A 21 11.21 12.31 -4.23
N HIS A 22 12.23 12.95 -3.65
CA HIS A 22 13.51 12.32 -3.33
C HIS A 22 13.40 11.30 -2.19
N GLN A 23 12.57 11.53 -1.17
CA GLN A 23 12.36 10.59 -0.06
C GLN A 23 11.59 9.35 -0.51
N ILE A 24 10.58 9.51 -1.36
CA ILE A 24 9.86 8.38 -1.98
C ILE A 24 10.85 7.52 -2.78
N THR A 25 11.70 8.17 -3.59
CA THR A 25 12.71 7.48 -4.39
C THR A 25 13.70 6.72 -3.50
N MET A 26 14.19 7.33 -2.41
CA MET A 26 15.07 6.68 -1.44
C MET A 26 14.42 5.48 -0.75
N ILE A 27 13.17 5.60 -0.31
CA ILE A 27 12.42 4.49 0.29
C ILE A 27 12.28 3.33 -0.72
N LEU A 28 11.95 3.64 -1.98
CA LEU A 28 11.84 2.65 -3.03
C LEU A 28 13.17 1.96 -3.35
N TYR A 29 14.29 2.69 -3.37
CA TYR A 29 15.62 2.09 -3.51
C TYR A 29 15.99 1.18 -2.34
N THR A 30 15.69 1.58 -1.10
CA THR A 30 15.91 0.73 0.07
C THR A 30 15.08 -0.54 -0.01
N ILE A 31 13.80 -0.43 -0.41
CA ILE A 31 12.92 -1.58 -0.63
C ILE A 31 13.50 -2.53 -1.69
N MET A 32 14.03 -1.99 -2.80
CA MET A 32 14.63 -2.81 -3.87
C MET A 32 15.86 -3.59 -3.44
N ASN A 33 16.61 -3.08 -2.45
CA ASN A 33 17.79 -3.75 -1.90
C ASN A 33 17.42 -4.83 -0.89
N VAL A 34 16.22 -4.74 -0.28
CA VAL A 34 15.75 -5.67 0.75
C VAL A 34 14.85 -6.75 0.18
N LEU A 35 14.09 -6.47 -0.88
CA LEU A 35 13.17 -7.42 -1.50
C LEU A 35 13.69 -7.92 -2.86
N PRO A 36 13.98 -9.23 -3.01
CA PRO A 36 14.46 -9.80 -4.28
C PRO A 36 13.35 -9.98 -5.34
N VAL A 37 12.12 -9.53 -5.06
CA VAL A 37 10.91 -9.82 -5.84
C VAL A 37 10.31 -8.56 -6.45
N ARG A 38 9.48 -8.75 -7.49
CA ARG A 38 8.70 -7.65 -8.09
C ARG A 38 7.71 -7.11 -7.07
N ALA A 39 7.63 -5.79 -6.96
CA ALA A 39 6.74 -5.09 -6.04
C ALA A 39 5.78 -4.18 -6.79
N HIS A 40 4.52 -4.16 -6.33
CA HIS A 40 3.53 -3.17 -6.75
C HIS A 40 3.51 -2.06 -5.72
N VAL A 41 3.91 -0.87 -6.15
CA VAL A 41 3.89 0.34 -5.31
C VAL A 41 2.61 1.09 -5.59
N LEU A 42 1.89 1.36 -4.52
CA LEU A 42 0.68 2.15 -4.59
C LEU A 42 0.93 3.60 -4.21
N SER A 43 0.72 4.49 -5.16
CA SER A 43 0.72 5.93 -4.91
C SER A 43 -0.73 6.39 -4.73
N ASP A 44 -1.09 6.76 -3.52
CA ASP A 44 -2.35 7.46 -3.25
C ASP A 44 -2.05 8.93 -2.98
N LEU A 45 -2.02 9.70 -4.06
CA LEU A 45 -2.06 11.15 -3.99
C LEU A 45 -3.54 11.53 -4.02
N GLY A 46 -4.22 11.35 -2.88
CA GLY A 46 -5.66 11.53 -2.78
C GLY A 46 -6.12 12.83 -3.44
N ASN A 47 -7.08 12.75 -4.38
CA ASN A 47 -7.77 13.82 -5.14
C ASN A 47 -6.98 15.03 -5.67
N ARG A 48 -5.67 15.14 -5.41
CA ARG A 48 -4.84 16.22 -5.88
C ARG A 48 -4.35 15.87 -7.28
N PRO A 49 -4.37 16.83 -8.20
CA PRO A 49 -3.80 16.59 -9.50
C PRO A 49 -2.33 16.19 -9.34
N LEU A 50 -1.90 15.22 -10.15
CA LEU A 50 -0.49 15.10 -10.54
C LEU A 50 -0.17 16.39 -11.36
N THR A 51 -0.10 17.54 -10.68
CA THR A 51 0.32 18.83 -11.25
C THR A 51 1.83 18.83 -11.27
N SER A 52 2.37 18.80 -12.49
CA SER A 52 3.64 19.38 -13.00
C SER A 52 4.97 19.21 -12.24
N GLY A 53 5.01 18.82 -10.97
CA GLY A 53 6.25 18.57 -10.21
C GLY A 53 6.34 17.17 -9.61
N VAL A 54 5.19 16.53 -9.37
CA VAL A 54 5.10 15.10 -9.04
C VAL A 54 4.41 14.42 -10.22
N GLY A 55 5.02 14.45 -11.40
CA GLY A 55 4.60 13.52 -12.44
C GLY A 55 4.82 12.09 -11.94
N ILE A 56 4.40 11.10 -12.71
CA ILE A 56 5.08 9.79 -12.68
C ILE A 56 6.48 10.02 -13.30
N HIS A 57 7.27 10.94 -12.73
CA HIS A 57 8.72 10.99 -12.81
C HIS A 57 9.28 9.97 -11.81
N LEU A 58 8.65 8.81 -11.72
CA LEU A 58 9.29 7.64 -11.18
C LEU A 58 10.21 7.20 -12.31
N LYS A 59 11.48 7.63 -12.22
CA LYS A 59 12.59 6.98 -12.93
C LYS A 59 12.28 5.48 -12.95
N THR A 60 12.38 4.83 -14.11
CA THR A 60 12.08 3.41 -14.24
C THR A 60 12.87 2.65 -13.19
N LEU A 61 12.20 2.20 -12.13
CA LEU A 61 12.81 1.43 -11.07
C LEU A 61 12.69 -0.04 -11.48
N PRO A 62 13.81 -0.75 -11.68
CA PRO A 62 13.76 -2.14 -12.08
C PRO A 62 13.03 -2.96 -11.01
N ARG A 63 12.15 -3.87 -11.46
CA ARG A 63 11.30 -4.73 -10.61
C ARG A 63 10.18 -4.01 -9.84
N ILE A 64 9.94 -2.72 -10.07
CA ILE A 64 8.82 -2.01 -9.45
C ILE A 64 7.79 -1.63 -10.51
N GLU A 65 6.57 -2.09 -10.26
CA GLU A 65 5.39 -1.61 -10.97
C GLU A 65 4.61 -0.65 -10.10
N ILE A 66 4.06 0.39 -10.71
CA ILE A 66 3.35 1.47 -10.01
C ILE A 66 1.89 1.37 -10.39
N VAL A 67 1.04 1.43 -9.36
CA VAL A 67 -0.41 1.52 -9.51
C VAL A 67 -0.88 2.76 -8.76
N GLY A 68 -1.64 3.61 -9.41
CA GLY A 68 -2.11 4.85 -8.79
C GLY A 68 -3.47 5.28 -9.29
N CYS A 69 -4.23 5.94 -8.43
CA CYS A 69 -5.46 6.61 -8.83
C CYS A 69 -5.15 7.72 -9.84
N CYS A 70 -6.00 7.84 -10.85
CA CYS A 70 -6.02 8.98 -11.74
C CYS A 70 -7.38 9.69 -11.68
N ARG A 71 -7.40 10.94 -12.13
CA ARG A 71 -8.66 11.69 -12.19
C ARG A 71 -9.55 11.16 -13.31
N LYS A 72 -10.87 11.28 -13.12
CA LYS A 72 -11.88 10.93 -14.13
C LYS A 72 -11.71 11.67 -15.46
N ASP A 73 -11.17 12.90 -15.40
CA ASP A 73 -10.93 13.82 -16.51
C ASP A 73 -9.46 13.80 -17.01
N ALA A 74 -8.66 12.79 -16.62
CA ALA A 74 -7.29 12.66 -17.08
C ALA A 74 -7.25 12.58 -18.62
N ARG A 75 -6.37 13.39 -19.24
CA ARG A 75 -6.23 13.45 -20.71
C ARG A 75 -5.26 12.37 -21.19
N LEU A 76 -5.82 11.24 -21.61
CA LEU A 76 -5.11 10.06 -22.07
C LEU A 76 -5.16 9.97 -23.60
N CYS A 77 -4.22 9.26 -24.19
CA CYS A 77 -4.17 9.02 -25.63
C CYS A 77 -3.49 7.69 -25.94
N PHE A 78 -3.70 7.17 -27.14
CA PHE A 78 -2.93 6.05 -27.66
C PHE A 78 -1.61 6.53 -28.28
N PRO A 79 -0.60 5.66 -28.41
CA PRO A 79 0.54 5.93 -29.27
C PRO A 79 0.07 6.15 -30.71
N VAL A 80 0.82 6.96 -31.46
CA VAL A 80 0.63 7.07 -32.91
C VAL A 80 1.08 5.76 -33.57
N SER A 81 0.29 5.25 -34.52
CA SER A 81 0.62 4.06 -35.33
C SER A 81 1.74 4.33 -36.34
N ASP A 82 1.82 5.56 -36.84
CA ASP A 82 2.69 5.95 -37.93
C ASP A 82 4.12 6.22 -37.43
N GLY A 83 5.13 5.68 -38.15
CA GLY A 83 6.56 5.74 -37.81
C GLY A 83 7.22 7.14 -37.86
N GLY A 84 6.43 8.21 -37.77
CA GLY A 84 6.93 9.57 -37.70
C GLY A 84 7.47 9.96 -36.32
N ARG A 85 7.95 11.20 -36.19
CA ARG A 85 8.51 11.73 -34.92
C ARG A 85 7.49 11.89 -33.79
N ARG A 86 6.19 11.87 -34.10
CA ARG A 86 5.10 12.12 -33.14
C ARG A 86 4.76 10.83 -32.38
N VAL A 87 4.84 10.89 -31.05
CA VAL A 87 4.58 9.73 -30.17
C VAL A 87 3.11 9.66 -29.72
N TYR A 88 2.49 10.81 -29.46
CA TYR A 88 1.13 10.88 -28.88
C TYR A 88 0.09 11.12 -29.98
N SER A 89 -1.01 10.35 -29.95
CA SER A 89 -2.15 10.61 -30.83
C SER A 89 -2.76 11.99 -30.57
N LYS A 90 -3.32 12.60 -31.63
CA LYS A 90 -4.09 13.83 -31.52
C LYS A 90 -5.41 13.58 -30.76
N GLU A 91 -6.00 12.42 -30.97
CA GLU A 91 -7.22 12.01 -30.28
C GLU A 91 -6.92 11.68 -28.82
N ARG A 92 -7.72 12.29 -27.94
CA ARG A 92 -7.61 12.12 -26.50
C ARG A 92 -8.92 11.63 -25.94
N PHE A 93 -8.84 10.82 -24.91
CA PHE A 93 -9.99 10.33 -24.18
C PHE A 93 -9.78 10.49 -22.67
N SER A 94 -10.86 10.37 -21.92
CA SER A 94 -10.83 10.38 -20.46
C SER A 94 -11.23 9.03 -19.87
N PRO A 95 -10.75 8.67 -18.66
CA PRO A 95 -11.23 7.50 -17.94
C PRO A 95 -12.76 7.46 -17.78
N GLU A 96 -13.39 8.62 -17.58
CA GLU A 96 -14.85 8.73 -17.52
C GLU A 96 -15.51 8.33 -18.85
N THR A 97 -14.95 8.77 -19.99
CA THR A 97 -15.43 8.36 -21.32
C THR A 97 -15.33 6.84 -21.50
N VAL A 98 -14.24 6.22 -21.04
CA VAL A 98 -14.09 4.74 -21.06
C VAL A 98 -15.15 4.06 -20.20
N ARG A 99 -15.48 4.62 -19.03
CA ARG A 99 -16.56 4.10 -18.17
C ARG A 99 -17.90 4.08 -18.89
N GLN A 100 -18.23 5.17 -19.59
CA GLN A 100 -19.50 5.38 -20.27
C GLN A 100 -19.59 4.66 -21.62
N ASN A 101 -18.45 4.38 -22.27
CA ASN A 101 -18.42 3.73 -23.57
C ASN A 101 -18.92 2.27 -23.52
N GLU A 102 -20.09 2.01 -24.10
CA GLU A 102 -20.73 0.69 -24.11
C GLU A 102 -20.01 -0.34 -24.98
N SER A 103 -19.25 0.10 -25.99
CA SER A 103 -18.44 -0.77 -26.85
C SER A 103 -17.31 -1.47 -26.08
N ILE A 104 -16.92 -0.98 -24.90
CA ILE A 104 -15.94 -1.61 -24.02
C ILE A 104 -16.70 -2.39 -22.93
N PRO A 105 -16.76 -3.74 -23.00
CA PRO A 105 -17.55 -4.53 -22.07
C PRO A 105 -16.94 -4.53 -20.67
N TRP A 106 -17.82 -4.63 -19.68
CA TRP A 106 -17.42 -4.85 -18.29
C TRP A 106 -16.90 -6.28 -18.10
N GLN A 107 -15.73 -6.40 -17.48
CA GLN A 107 -15.16 -7.64 -17.00
C GLN A 107 -15.41 -7.77 -15.50
N LYS A 108 -15.29 -8.99 -14.96
CA LYS A 108 -15.45 -9.30 -13.53
C LYS A 108 -14.21 -10.00 -13.01
N CYS A 109 -13.85 -9.72 -11.76
CA CYS A 109 -12.85 -10.46 -11.00
C CYS A 109 -13.27 -10.53 -9.54
N ARG A 110 -12.71 -11.50 -8.80
CA ARG A 110 -13.03 -11.70 -7.39
C ARG A 110 -11.91 -11.10 -6.55
N ILE A 111 -12.24 -10.13 -5.70
CA ILE A 111 -11.27 -9.40 -4.87
C ILE A 111 -11.64 -9.58 -3.41
N HIS A 112 -10.66 -9.83 -2.55
CA HIS A 112 -10.87 -9.91 -1.12
C HIS A 112 -10.68 -8.53 -0.48
N PHE A 113 -11.77 -7.93 0.02
CA PHE A 113 -11.72 -6.65 0.74
C PHE A 113 -12.89 -6.49 1.70
N GLY A 114 -12.68 -5.69 2.76
CA GLY A 114 -13.69 -5.52 3.81
C GLY A 114 -14.06 -6.85 4.50
N GLY A 115 -13.08 -7.76 4.63
CA GLY A 115 -13.23 -9.06 5.30
C GLY A 115 -13.99 -10.13 4.51
N ALA A 116 -14.27 -9.92 3.22
CA ALA A 116 -14.95 -10.92 2.39
C ALA A 116 -14.51 -10.85 0.93
N TRP A 117 -14.67 -11.97 0.22
CA TRP A 117 -14.55 -12.02 -1.24
C TRP A 117 -15.75 -11.38 -1.92
N ARG A 118 -15.50 -10.50 -2.89
CA ARG A 118 -16.52 -9.71 -3.58
C ARG A 118 -16.21 -9.63 -5.07
N ASP A 119 -17.26 -9.62 -5.89
CA ASP A 119 -17.14 -9.48 -7.33
C ASP A 119 -17.00 -8.01 -7.71
N ILE A 120 -15.87 -7.67 -8.32
CA ILE A 120 -15.57 -6.34 -8.82
C ILE A 120 -15.73 -6.30 -10.33
N ARG A 121 -16.53 -5.35 -10.81
CA ARG A 121 -16.64 -5.03 -12.23
C ARG A 121 -15.59 -4.00 -12.62
N TYR A 122 -14.87 -4.26 -13.70
CA TYR A 122 -13.87 -3.34 -14.23
C TYR A 122 -13.83 -3.32 -15.76
N LYS A 123 -13.31 -2.24 -16.34
CA LYS A 123 -12.89 -2.17 -17.75
C LYS A 123 -11.38 -2.02 -17.81
N LYS A 124 -10.77 -2.53 -18.90
CA LYS A 124 -9.33 -2.49 -19.13
C LYS A 124 -9.02 -1.85 -20.47
N VAL A 125 -8.10 -0.90 -20.49
CA VAL A 125 -7.54 -0.33 -21.72
C VAL A 125 -6.02 -0.37 -21.62
N GLY A 126 -5.38 -1.07 -22.55
CA GLY A 126 -3.92 -1.21 -22.60
C GLY A 126 -3.24 -0.10 -23.42
N ASN A 127 -1.91 -0.03 -23.33
CA ASN A 127 -1.06 0.81 -24.17
C ASN A 127 -1.48 2.28 -24.21
N VAL A 128 -1.84 2.82 -23.05
CA VAL A 128 -2.26 4.21 -22.89
C VAL A 128 -1.07 5.08 -22.54
N LEU A 129 -1.02 6.29 -23.08
CA LEU A 129 -0.03 7.31 -22.77
C LEU A 129 -0.67 8.46 -22.01
N TRP A 130 0.06 8.97 -21.02
CA TRP A 130 -0.31 10.17 -20.29
C TRP A 130 0.78 11.23 -20.38
N GLN A 131 0.67 12.10 -21.40
CA GLN A 131 1.69 13.07 -21.79
C GLN A 131 2.20 13.93 -20.62
N ARG A 132 1.32 14.43 -19.77
CA ARG A 132 1.67 15.31 -18.63
C ARG A 132 2.07 14.56 -17.36
N GLY A 133 1.74 13.27 -17.27
CA GLY A 133 1.97 12.47 -16.06
C GLY A 133 3.16 11.53 -16.19
N ALA A 134 3.09 10.58 -17.13
CA ALA A 134 4.09 9.52 -17.30
C ALA A 134 4.95 9.67 -18.56
N GLY A 135 4.78 10.78 -19.31
CA GLY A 135 5.48 11.01 -20.56
C GLY A 135 5.24 9.88 -21.56
N ARG A 136 6.34 9.29 -22.05
CA ARG A 136 6.32 8.24 -23.09
C ARG A 136 6.14 6.82 -22.54
N ARG A 137 5.98 6.65 -21.23
CA ARG A 137 5.81 5.32 -20.63
C ARG A 137 4.42 4.80 -20.95
N PHE A 138 4.36 3.57 -21.46
CA PHE A 138 3.10 2.86 -21.66
C PHE A 138 2.48 2.50 -20.32
N LEU A 139 1.18 2.76 -20.21
CA LEU A 139 0.36 2.48 -19.05
C LEU A 139 -0.82 1.59 -19.44
N ARG A 140 -1.40 0.96 -18.43
CA ARG A 140 -2.68 0.28 -18.49
C ARG A 140 -3.68 1.06 -17.64
N LEU A 141 -4.82 1.41 -18.23
CA LEU A 141 -5.96 2.00 -17.52
C LEU A 141 -6.90 0.89 -17.06
N LEU A 142 -7.24 0.91 -15.77
CA LEU A 142 -8.31 0.10 -15.18
C LEU A 142 -9.39 1.02 -14.65
N VAL A 143 -10.64 0.81 -15.09
CA VAL A 143 -11.80 1.56 -14.63
C VAL A 143 -12.66 0.65 -13.78
N VAL A 144 -12.79 0.94 -12.49
CA VAL A 144 -13.56 0.13 -11.54
C VAL A 144 -14.96 0.73 -11.39
N ALA A 145 -15.99 -0.12 -11.53
CA ALA A 145 -17.37 0.30 -11.35
C ALA A 145 -17.65 0.72 -9.89
N PRO A 146 -18.65 1.58 -9.65
CA PRO A 146 -19.12 1.88 -8.30
C PRO A 146 -19.42 0.61 -7.51
N GLN A 147 -18.90 0.52 -6.29
CA GLN A 147 -19.02 -0.67 -5.46
C GLN A 147 -20.15 -0.52 -4.45
N PRO A 148 -21.18 -1.37 -4.51
CA PRO A 148 -22.30 -1.26 -3.60
C PRO A 148 -21.92 -1.69 -2.18
N TYR A 149 -22.42 -0.97 -1.19
CA TYR A 149 -22.33 -1.34 0.22
C TYR A 149 -23.64 -1.03 0.96
N ARG A 150 -23.80 -1.60 2.14
CA ARG A 150 -24.90 -1.31 3.07
C ARG A 150 -24.31 -1.08 4.46
N THR A 151 -24.84 -0.10 5.18
CA THR A 151 -24.43 0.20 6.57
C THR A 151 -25.06 -0.76 7.58
N SER A 152 -26.23 -1.33 7.26
CA SER A 152 -26.89 -2.39 8.02
C SER A 152 -27.69 -3.29 7.09
N VAL A 153 -28.20 -4.42 7.60
CA VAL A 153 -28.95 -5.42 6.81
C VAL A 153 -30.15 -4.78 6.09
N ASN A 154 -30.86 -3.89 6.79
CA ASN A 154 -32.08 -3.22 6.31
C ASN A 154 -31.81 -1.83 5.69
N ALA A 155 -30.55 -1.38 5.66
CA ALA A 155 -30.22 -0.08 5.08
C ALA A 155 -30.31 -0.10 3.54
N ARG A 156 -30.59 1.08 2.97
CA ARG A 156 -30.52 1.30 1.52
C ARG A 156 -29.11 0.96 1.00
N ARG A 157 -29.06 0.46 -0.24
CA ARG A 157 -27.81 0.13 -0.92
C ARG A 157 -27.14 1.42 -1.39
N ASN A 158 -26.06 1.79 -0.72
CA ASN A 158 -25.19 2.89 -1.12
C ASN A 158 -24.11 2.37 -2.07
N HIS A 159 -23.40 3.29 -2.73
CA HIS A 159 -22.28 2.95 -3.58
C HIS A 159 -21.07 3.79 -3.20
N HIS A 160 -19.91 3.16 -3.20
CA HIS A 160 -18.64 3.86 -3.27
C HIS A 160 -18.47 4.43 -4.68
N ASP A 161 -17.83 5.59 -4.76
CA ASP A 161 -17.47 6.21 -6.03
C ASP A 161 -16.66 5.26 -6.90
N GLN A 162 -16.78 5.43 -8.22
CA GLN A 162 -15.93 4.74 -9.18
C GLN A 162 -14.45 5.07 -8.96
N ALA A 163 -13.58 4.11 -9.26
CA ALA A 163 -12.14 4.31 -9.20
C ALA A 163 -11.52 4.20 -10.59
N TYR A 164 -10.53 5.05 -10.86
CA TYR A 164 -9.78 5.07 -12.11
C TYR A 164 -8.31 4.87 -11.77
N LEU A 165 -7.70 3.82 -12.30
CA LEU A 165 -6.34 3.42 -11.96
C LEU A 165 -5.45 3.42 -13.20
N LEU A 166 -4.27 4.01 -13.08
CA LEU A 166 -3.20 3.84 -14.05
C LEU A 166 -2.14 2.92 -13.45
N SER A 167 -1.78 1.89 -14.20
CA SER A 167 -0.75 0.95 -13.84
C SER A 167 0.38 0.96 -14.87
N THR A 168 1.61 0.89 -14.41
CA THR A 168 2.76 0.61 -15.28
C THR A 168 2.91 -0.88 -15.59
N ASP A 169 2.21 -1.73 -14.83
CA ASP A 169 2.18 -3.17 -15.05
C ASP A 169 1.33 -3.51 -16.28
N LEU A 170 2.02 -3.86 -17.37
CA LEU A 170 1.41 -4.25 -18.63
C LEU A 170 1.29 -5.76 -18.80
N LYS A 171 1.77 -6.57 -17.84
CA LYS A 171 1.89 -8.02 -18.00
C LYS A 171 1.02 -8.81 -17.03
N SER A 172 0.95 -8.44 -15.76
CA SER A 172 0.20 -9.20 -14.76
C SER A 172 -1.30 -9.18 -15.04
N GLU A 173 -2.01 -10.11 -14.43
CA GLU A 173 -3.47 -10.15 -14.51
C GLU A 173 -4.10 -8.91 -13.86
N PRO A 174 -5.20 -8.37 -14.42
CA PRO A 174 -5.89 -7.22 -13.84
C PRO A 174 -6.33 -7.46 -12.40
N GLU A 175 -6.69 -8.69 -12.06
CA GLU A 175 -7.10 -9.08 -10.71
C GLU A 175 -6.01 -8.80 -9.68
N THR A 176 -4.74 -9.12 -10.00
CA THR A 176 -3.60 -8.87 -9.11
C THR A 176 -3.41 -7.37 -8.86
N VAL A 177 -3.50 -6.56 -9.92
CA VAL A 177 -3.36 -5.10 -9.85
C VAL A 177 -4.52 -4.48 -9.06
N LEU A 178 -5.74 -5.01 -9.23
CA LEU A 178 -6.91 -4.57 -8.49
C LEU A 178 -6.84 -4.97 -7.01
N GLN A 179 -6.46 -6.22 -6.70
CA GLN A 179 -6.26 -6.69 -5.33
C GLN A 179 -5.24 -5.79 -4.62
N CYS A 180 -4.14 -5.46 -5.30
CA CYS A 180 -3.16 -4.49 -4.82
C CYS A 180 -3.81 -3.16 -4.44
N TYR A 181 -4.64 -2.60 -5.33
CA TYR A 181 -5.35 -1.35 -5.07
C TYR A 181 -6.29 -1.43 -3.85
N PHE A 182 -7.05 -2.51 -3.71
CA PHE A 182 -7.96 -2.68 -2.57
C PHE A 182 -7.21 -2.91 -1.25
N ASP A 183 -6.07 -3.59 -1.29
CA ASP A 183 -5.21 -3.81 -0.12
C ASP A 183 -4.48 -2.54 0.34
N ARG A 184 -4.49 -1.46 -0.45
CA ARG A 184 -3.96 -0.16 -0.05
C ARG A 184 -4.42 0.26 1.34
N TRP A 185 -5.68 0.00 1.68
CA TRP A 185 -6.28 0.36 2.97
C TRP A 185 -5.47 -0.15 4.18
N GLN A 186 -4.68 -1.21 4.01
CA GLN A 186 -3.79 -1.72 5.06
C GLN A 186 -2.80 -0.65 5.57
N ILE A 187 -2.45 0.36 4.78
CA ILE A 187 -1.61 1.48 5.26
C ILE A 187 -2.34 2.35 6.29
N GLU A 188 -3.65 2.55 6.13
CA GLU A 188 -4.45 3.34 7.05
C GLU A 188 -4.62 2.60 8.39
N VAL A 189 -4.77 1.27 8.32
CA VAL A 189 -4.73 0.39 9.49
C VAL A 189 -3.37 0.48 10.19
N ASN A 190 -2.28 0.38 9.43
CA ASN A 190 -0.93 0.48 9.98
C ASN A 190 -0.67 1.82 10.68
N HIS A 191 -1.09 2.94 10.07
CA HIS A 191 -1.01 4.27 10.70
C HIS A 191 -1.86 4.37 11.97
N ARG A 192 -3.05 3.75 12.00
CA ARG A 192 -3.88 3.70 13.20
C ARG A 192 -3.18 2.92 14.31
N GLU A 193 -2.64 1.74 14.02
CA GLU A 193 -1.91 0.92 14.99
C GLU A 193 -0.68 1.65 15.54
N GLN A 194 0.07 2.35 14.68
CA GLN A 194 1.21 3.18 15.12
C GLN A 194 0.79 4.29 16.09
N LYS A 195 -0.35 4.94 15.86
CA LYS A 195 -0.83 6.02 16.72
C LYS A 195 -1.44 5.48 18.01
N ASP A 196 -2.39 4.56 17.89
CA ASP A 196 -3.26 4.15 18.99
C ASP A 196 -2.63 3.05 19.84
N THR A 197 -1.97 2.07 19.19
CA THR A 197 -1.41 0.89 19.88
C THR A 197 0.05 1.10 20.29
N ILE A 198 0.88 1.60 19.38
CA ILE A 198 2.30 1.87 19.66
C ILE A 198 2.49 3.20 20.37
N GLY A 199 1.58 4.17 20.18
CA GLY A 199 1.67 5.46 20.85
C GLY A 199 2.75 6.38 20.28
N VAL A 200 3.02 6.31 18.96
CA VAL A 200 4.08 7.12 18.31
C VAL A 200 3.92 8.61 18.58
N GLY A 201 2.69 9.12 18.73
CA GLY A 201 2.42 10.53 19.02
C GLY A 201 2.38 10.88 20.51
N ASN A 202 2.50 9.91 21.42
CA ASN A 202 2.29 10.13 22.87
C ASN A 202 3.57 10.52 23.61
N ALA A 203 4.74 10.43 22.97
CA ALA A 203 6.01 10.72 23.62
C ALA A 203 6.18 12.22 23.88
N GLN A 204 6.33 12.60 25.14
CA GLN A 204 6.57 13.97 25.58
C GLN A 204 8.08 14.24 25.67
N VAL A 205 8.72 14.38 24.50
CA VAL A 205 10.15 14.68 24.39
C VAL A 205 10.38 16.19 24.20
N TRP A 206 11.34 16.74 24.94
CA TRP A 206 11.61 18.18 24.98
C TRP A 206 12.85 18.58 24.15
N SER A 207 13.74 17.63 23.87
CA SER A 207 14.96 17.89 23.09
C SER A 207 14.68 17.93 21.60
N SER A 208 15.20 18.95 20.91
CA SER A 208 15.09 19.12 19.46
C SER A 208 15.61 17.92 18.66
N LYS A 209 16.61 17.19 19.20
CA LYS A 209 17.12 15.95 18.61
C LYS A 209 16.19 14.76 18.85
N SER A 210 15.52 14.71 19.99
CA SER A 210 14.64 13.58 20.34
C SER A 210 13.29 13.64 19.63
N VAL A 211 12.76 14.85 19.37
CA VAL A 211 11.49 15.08 18.67
C VAL A 211 11.38 14.28 17.36
N PRO A 212 12.35 14.33 16.42
CA PRO A 212 12.27 13.53 15.19
C PRO A 212 12.70 12.07 15.38
N ARG A 213 13.55 11.76 16.37
CA ARG A 213 14.13 10.42 16.56
C ARG A 213 13.16 9.44 17.20
N GLN A 214 12.40 9.89 18.21
CA GLN A 214 11.46 9.04 18.91
C GLN A 214 10.42 8.39 17.97
N PRO A 215 9.72 9.13 17.09
CA PRO A 215 8.74 8.52 16.21
C PRO A 215 9.40 7.59 15.18
N ALA A 216 10.57 7.95 14.66
CA ALA A 216 11.32 7.11 13.74
C ALA A 216 11.71 5.77 14.38
N PHE A 217 12.19 5.80 15.64
CA PHE A 217 12.55 4.60 16.39
C PHE A 217 11.32 3.72 16.70
N ALA A 218 10.21 4.32 17.12
CA ALA A 218 8.98 3.59 17.41
C ALA A 218 8.41 2.89 16.16
N VAL A 219 8.40 3.57 15.01
CA VAL A 219 7.98 2.98 13.73
C VAL A 219 8.93 1.87 13.28
N ALA A 220 10.24 2.04 13.46
CA ALA A 220 11.23 1.00 13.16
C ALA A 220 11.04 -0.24 14.04
N GLY A 221 10.86 -0.04 15.35
CA GLY A 221 10.56 -1.12 16.30
C GLY A 221 9.28 -1.87 15.96
N TYR A 222 8.21 -1.15 15.59
CA TYR A 222 6.97 -1.77 15.14
C TYR A 222 7.16 -2.58 13.85
N SER A 223 7.92 -2.06 12.89
CA SER A 223 8.22 -2.77 11.64
C SER A 223 9.01 -4.06 11.90
N LEU A 224 9.95 -4.04 12.84
CA LEU A 224 10.68 -5.23 13.28
C LEU A 224 9.77 -6.23 13.97
N LEU A 225 8.84 -5.79 14.82
CA LEU A 225 7.85 -6.66 15.46
C LEU A 225 6.95 -7.36 14.44
N LEU A 226 6.46 -6.62 13.44
CA LEU A 226 5.66 -7.20 12.35
C LEU A 226 6.46 -8.23 11.54
N LEU A 227 7.72 -7.93 11.22
CA LEU A 227 8.59 -8.83 10.48
C LEU A 227 8.91 -10.10 11.28
N ALA A 228 9.20 -9.96 12.58
CA ALA A 228 9.43 -11.09 13.48
C ALA A 228 8.19 -11.97 13.56
N GLY A 229 7.01 -11.37 13.78
CA GLY A 229 5.75 -12.10 13.81
C GLY A 229 5.44 -12.84 12.51
N LEU A 230 5.71 -12.21 11.35
CA LEU A 230 5.53 -12.85 10.05
C LEU A 230 6.50 -14.02 9.83
N LYS A 231 7.74 -13.90 10.30
CA LYS A 231 8.75 -14.97 10.18
C LYS A 231 8.43 -16.17 11.06
N GLU A 232 7.98 -15.92 12.28
CA GLU A 232 7.72 -16.96 13.28
C GLU A 232 6.36 -17.64 13.07
N PHE A 233 5.29 -16.83 12.98
CA PHE A 233 3.91 -17.34 12.99
C PHE A 233 3.28 -17.37 11.58
N GLY A 234 3.96 -16.80 10.58
CA GLY A 234 3.41 -16.66 9.24
C GLY A 234 2.32 -15.57 9.15
N PRO A 235 1.54 -15.55 8.06
CA PRO A 235 0.51 -14.53 7.82
C PRO A 235 -0.77 -14.75 8.65
N GLY A 236 -0.93 -15.96 9.20
CA GLY A 236 -2.12 -16.37 9.93
C GLY A 236 -1.97 -16.19 11.44
N ARG A 237 -3.10 -16.14 12.14
CA ARG A 237 -3.12 -16.20 13.61
C ARG A 237 -2.99 -17.65 14.05
N THR A 238 -1.91 -17.99 14.73
CA THR A 238 -1.62 -19.34 15.24
C THR A 238 -2.19 -19.56 16.64
N HIS A 239 -1.95 -20.74 17.22
CA HIS A 239 -2.36 -21.10 18.58
C HIS A 239 -1.45 -20.49 19.66
N ASP A 240 -0.30 -19.94 19.28
CA ASP A 240 0.66 -19.28 20.18
C ASP A 240 0.06 -18.02 20.84
N PHE A 241 -0.86 -17.35 20.15
CA PHE A 241 -1.50 -16.14 20.63
C PHE A 241 -2.65 -16.42 21.61
N VAL A 242 -2.77 -15.56 22.63
CA VAL A 242 -3.83 -15.58 23.65
C VAL A 242 -5.22 -15.66 23.03
N PRO A 243 -6.10 -16.58 23.45
CA PRO A 243 -7.44 -16.75 22.89
C PRO A 243 -8.21 -15.42 22.75
N LEU A 244 -8.95 -15.29 21.64
CA LEU A 244 -9.72 -14.08 21.38
C LEU A 244 -10.79 -13.87 22.47
N PRO A 245 -11.02 -12.62 22.90
CA PRO A 245 -12.09 -12.34 23.84
C PRO A 245 -13.46 -12.67 23.21
N LYS A 246 -14.44 -13.05 24.04
CA LYS A 246 -15.77 -13.54 23.60
C LYS A 246 -16.48 -12.63 22.58
N TRP A 247 -16.25 -11.32 22.64
CA TRP A 247 -16.86 -10.32 21.76
C TRP A 247 -16.14 -10.17 20.41
N ARG A 248 -14.89 -10.64 20.27
CA ARG A 248 -14.11 -10.56 19.03
C ARG A 248 -14.17 -11.90 18.30
N LYS A 249 -14.85 -11.95 17.16
CA LYS A 249 -15.09 -13.19 16.40
C LYS A 249 -14.32 -13.22 15.08
N LYS A 250 -13.85 -14.42 14.69
CA LYS A 250 -13.32 -14.77 13.35
C LYS A 250 -12.18 -13.86 12.84
N THR A 251 -11.03 -13.87 13.50
CA THR A 251 -9.84 -13.15 13.02
C THR A 251 -8.77 -14.12 12.53
N ASN A 252 -8.49 -14.09 11.23
CA ASN A 252 -7.49 -14.98 10.63
C ASN A 252 -6.06 -14.45 10.70
N ARG A 253 -5.86 -13.16 11.01
CA ARG A 253 -4.55 -12.48 11.05
C ARG A 253 -4.26 -12.00 12.48
N PRO A 254 -3.00 -12.10 12.97
CA PRO A 254 -2.62 -11.50 14.24
C PRO A 254 -2.72 -9.97 14.18
N SER A 255 -3.26 -9.36 15.22
CA SER A 255 -3.24 -7.91 15.40
C SER A 255 -1.94 -7.42 16.02
N ALA A 256 -1.65 -6.12 15.89
CA ALA A 256 -0.50 -5.49 16.57
C ALA A 256 -0.48 -5.81 18.07
N LEU A 257 -1.65 -5.80 18.72
CA LEU A 257 -1.78 -6.13 20.14
C LEU A 257 -1.46 -7.61 20.43
N ASP A 258 -1.81 -8.53 19.54
CA ASP A 258 -1.47 -9.96 19.72
C ASP A 258 0.05 -10.13 19.73
N LEU A 259 0.74 -9.49 18.78
CA LEU A 259 2.21 -9.52 18.68
C LEU A 259 2.87 -8.86 19.89
N MET A 260 2.38 -7.72 20.35
CA MET A 260 2.90 -7.04 21.54
C MET A 260 2.69 -7.86 22.81
N THR A 261 1.52 -8.49 22.96
CA THR A 261 1.20 -9.31 24.13
C THR A 261 2.10 -10.54 24.16
N GLN A 262 2.28 -11.18 23.00
CA GLN A 262 3.18 -12.32 22.85
C GLN A 262 4.63 -11.94 23.17
N LEU A 263 5.13 -10.83 22.63
CA LEU A 263 6.48 -10.34 22.95
C LEU A 263 6.65 -10.06 24.45
N ARG A 264 5.65 -9.45 25.10
CA ARG A 264 5.70 -9.19 26.54
C ARG A 264 5.72 -10.48 27.36
N LYS A 265 4.93 -11.48 26.94
CA LYS A 265 4.94 -12.81 27.55
C LYS A 265 6.34 -13.42 27.47
N GLU A 266 6.93 -13.43 26.26
CA GLU A 266 8.28 -13.97 26.03
C GLU A 266 9.35 -13.22 26.83
N ILE A 267 9.26 -11.89 26.95
CA ILE A 267 10.19 -11.09 27.77
C ILE A 267 10.09 -11.48 29.25
N ASN A 268 8.88 -11.74 29.75
CA ASN A 268 8.67 -12.12 31.16
C ASN A 268 9.09 -13.57 31.44
N GLU A 269 8.96 -14.46 30.47
CA GLU A 269 9.34 -15.87 30.57
C GLU A 269 10.83 -16.12 30.29
N ALA A 270 11.49 -15.20 29.57
CA ALA A 270 12.90 -15.30 29.25
C ALA A 270 13.79 -15.03 30.48
N PRO A 271 14.80 -15.89 30.76
CA PRO A 271 15.76 -15.62 31.81
C PRO A 271 16.59 -14.37 31.47
N ILE A 272 16.83 -13.52 32.47
CA ILE A 272 17.51 -12.22 32.33
C ILE A 272 18.89 -12.37 31.66
N THR A 273 19.58 -13.48 31.88
CA THR A 273 20.88 -13.83 31.27
C THR A 273 20.82 -13.90 29.75
N ASP A 274 19.73 -14.41 29.18
CA ASP A 274 19.57 -14.57 27.73
C ASP A 274 19.24 -13.24 27.04
N ILE A 275 18.58 -12.32 27.75
CA ILE A 275 18.28 -10.98 27.27
C ILE A 275 19.57 -10.15 27.22
N LEU A 276 20.38 -10.18 28.29
CA LEU A 276 21.63 -9.42 28.40
C LEU A 276 22.72 -9.89 27.42
N ASN A 277 22.69 -11.17 27.03
CA ASN A 277 23.67 -11.72 26.08
C ASN A 277 23.42 -11.32 24.62
N ARG A 278 22.25 -10.77 24.29
CA ARG A 278 21.94 -10.29 22.93
C ARG A 278 22.63 -8.95 22.66
N THR A 279 23.34 -8.86 21.54
CA THR A 279 24.14 -7.69 21.11
C THR A 279 23.34 -6.38 21.11
N ILE A 280 22.04 -6.44 20.82
CA ILE A 280 21.13 -5.28 20.84
C ILE A 280 20.97 -4.72 22.26
N ALA A 281 20.81 -5.57 23.28
CA ALA A 281 20.66 -5.12 24.67
C ALA A 281 21.96 -4.47 25.18
N LYS A 282 23.12 -5.06 24.85
CA LYS A 282 24.44 -4.48 25.14
C LYS A 282 24.61 -3.08 24.54
N ASN A 283 24.18 -2.91 23.28
CA ASN A 283 24.24 -1.62 22.60
C ASN A 283 23.23 -0.61 23.18
N MET A 284 21.98 -1.02 23.47
CA MET A 284 20.99 -0.11 24.03
C MET A 284 21.37 0.38 25.44
N VAL A 285 21.97 -0.46 26.27
CA VAL A 285 22.47 -0.06 27.60
C VAL A 285 23.64 0.93 27.47
N ALA A 286 24.56 0.71 26.54
CA ALA A 286 25.67 1.63 26.30
C ALA A 286 25.23 3.03 25.85
N TYR A 287 24.13 3.14 25.10
CA TYR A 287 23.57 4.41 24.63
C TYR A 287 22.49 5.02 25.53
N ALA A 288 21.98 4.29 26.53
CA ALA A 288 20.98 4.81 27.46
C ALA A 288 21.58 5.72 28.56
N TYR A 289 22.89 5.62 28.78
CA TYR A 289 23.64 6.37 29.81
C TYR A 289 24.67 7.34 29.23
N ALA A 290 24.60 7.65 27.93
CA ALA A 290 25.44 8.63 27.24
C ALA A 290 24.59 9.79 26.70
#